data_AF-A0A2I0PRH1-F1
#
_entry.id   AF-A0A2I0PRH1-F1
#
_cell.length_a   1.000
_cell.length_b   1.000
_cell.length_c   1.000
_cell.angle_alpha   90.00
_cell.angle_beta   90.00
_cell.angle_gamma   90.00
#
_symmetry.space_group_name_H-M   'P 1'
#
loop_
_entity.id
_entity.type
_entity.pdbx_description
1 polymer ?
#
loop_
_entity_poly.entity_id
_entity_poly.type
_entity_poly.pdbx_seq_one_letter_code
_entity_poly.pdbx_strand_id
1 'polypeptide(L)'
;MNETVLIGKSEKFLDRIAWEKIDLSEISTLEKFLKTYQYLKENLDELQDLKENMESRGYKAPYRSLARYGSSAPGEVVVEELYEVNRHNQYFRMKAAAKKNVLDRAKSSISSHKIALGHLEDYASLKCISCGKSFRVHEFSDLNQEDNIIKCTCNSPDFELEVNEHHSSRIGIISELPLSGNYMVLMSQLTPLGRDSFKMIMKLLKQERKGVVKTVSLVIKVMESGRWIRKRVTQDADDNLNYESELRKKYGPNVRIEFLQFQRKKPTIINDKHTRTALALAYARFLEKFLKKFADEILNEHLNNLEMVELYDDLFSKAESFNPVLWEADDTVSEARKREFNRLLIDHGMMNENEEINSNLKKDLKLRTEIQKNIFTLIPITLISWDILKYYLITSYDRRTTYAGPFPYLRYNLDRNQIKVFQDFDLDVIEILKNFMKEKIDYIPSMQKTILKKFEIEQKMKGLNMKTNPSAFGAAIVNLESELDIKTCAELFSVNIKDIEMEKENINTMGKPKTKKAKKFMEMIKK
;
A
#
# COMPACT_ATOMS: atom_id res chain seq x y z
N MET A 1 11.45 25.47 25.64
CA MET A 1 12.55 24.99 24.76
C MET A 1 12.49 25.74 23.43
N ASN A 2 13.58 26.35 22.98
CA ASN A 2 13.64 27.22 21.79
C ASN A 2 13.22 26.47 20.50
N GLU A 3 12.56 27.12 19.53
CA GLU A 3 11.98 26.45 18.34
C GLU A 3 13.04 25.77 17.45
N THR A 4 14.19 26.42 17.28
CA THR A 4 15.35 25.90 16.55
C THR A 4 15.95 24.67 17.20
N VAL A 5 15.86 24.56 18.54
CA VAL A 5 16.34 23.40 19.29
C VAL A 5 15.44 22.19 19.04
N LEU A 6 14.12 22.39 18.89
CA LEU A 6 13.19 21.30 18.59
C LEU A 6 13.43 20.73 17.19
N ILE A 7 13.64 21.60 16.18
CA ILE A 7 14.01 21.18 14.83
C ILE A 7 15.31 20.36 14.86
N GLY A 8 16.35 20.89 15.50
CA GLY A 8 17.64 20.20 15.61
C GLY A 8 17.55 18.86 16.36
N LYS A 9 16.80 18.78 17.45
CA LYS A 9 16.57 17.52 18.19
C LYS A 9 15.86 16.49 17.30
N SER A 10 14.84 16.93 16.57
CA SER A 10 14.02 16.05 15.73
C SER A 10 14.81 15.53 14.53
N GLU A 11 15.58 16.38 13.86
CA GLU A 11 16.47 15.95 12.77
C GLU A 11 17.53 14.97 13.28
N LYS A 12 18.19 15.26 14.40
CA LYS A 12 19.17 14.32 15.00
C LYS A 12 18.57 12.96 15.32
N PHE A 13 17.35 12.93 15.86
CA PHE A 13 16.66 11.68 16.18
C PHE A 13 16.25 10.93 14.91
N LEU A 14 15.69 11.61 13.92
CA LEU A 14 15.34 11.00 12.63
C LEU A 14 16.58 10.52 11.88
N ASP A 15 17.69 11.23 11.97
CA ASP A 15 18.97 10.82 11.40
C ASP A 15 19.50 9.59 12.14
N ARG A 16 19.46 9.51 13.47
CA ARG A 16 19.86 8.29 14.20
C ARG A 16 19.16 7.03 13.67
N ILE A 17 17.84 7.10 13.47
CA ILE A 17 17.04 6.02 12.87
C ILE A 17 17.53 5.65 11.46
N ALA A 18 18.02 6.62 10.68
CA ALA A 18 18.52 6.36 9.33
C ALA A 18 19.83 5.56 9.30
N TRP A 19 20.66 5.66 10.35
CA TRP A 19 21.97 5.02 10.42
C TRP A 19 21.87 3.59 10.96
N GLU A 20 20.94 3.34 11.86
CA GLU A 20 20.67 2.01 12.41
C GLU A 20 19.86 1.17 11.41
N LYS A 21 20.58 0.43 10.56
CA LYS A 21 19.94 -0.53 9.65
C LYS A 21 19.41 -1.71 10.43
N ILE A 22 18.13 -2.03 10.22
CA ILE A 22 17.52 -3.24 10.76
C ILE A 22 17.99 -4.43 9.93
N ASP A 23 18.71 -5.33 10.58
CA ASP A 23 19.04 -6.63 10.02
C ASP A 23 17.94 -7.64 10.38
N LEU A 24 17.35 -8.22 9.34
CA LEU A 24 16.21 -9.15 9.43
C LEU A 24 16.64 -10.62 9.25
N SER A 25 17.93 -10.90 9.09
CA SER A 25 18.42 -12.28 9.14
C SER A 25 18.01 -12.92 10.47
N GLU A 26 17.58 -14.19 10.50
CA GLU A 26 17.21 -14.89 11.76
C GLU A 26 16.10 -14.22 12.60
N ILE A 27 15.21 -13.43 11.99
CA ILE A 27 14.04 -12.83 12.67
C ILE A 27 13.09 -13.88 13.28
N SER A 28 13.23 -15.15 12.89
CA SER A 28 12.53 -16.29 13.48
C SER A 28 13.02 -16.64 14.89
N THR A 29 14.13 -16.06 15.36
CA THR A 29 14.59 -16.21 16.74
C THR A 29 13.88 -15.23 17.67
N LEU A 30 13.47 -15.72 18.85
CA LEU A 30 12.73 -14.93 19.83
C LEU A 30 13.46 -13.64 20.22
N GLU A 31 14.76 -13.73 20.54
CA GLU A 31 15.56 -12.58 20.99
C GLU A 31 15.62 -11.48 19.93
N LYS A 32 15.91 -11.85 18.67
CA LYS A 32 16.04 -10.87 17.58
C LYS A 32 14.69 -10.28 17.19
N PHE A 33 13.63 -11.10 17.22
CA PHE A 33 12.26 -10.64 17.02
C PHE A 33 11.87 -9.58 18.05
N LEU A 34 12.04 -9.89 19.34
CA LEU A 34 11.69 -8.98 20.43
C LEU A 34 12.52 -7.70 20.43
N LYS A 35 13.83 -7.81 20.19
CA LYS A 35 14.72 -6.64 20.08
C LYS A 35 14.29 -5.72 18.93
N THR A 36 13.96 -6.28 17.76
CA THR A 36 13.51 -5.50 16.60
C THR A 36 12.15 -4.85 16.87
N TYR A 37 11.22 -5.58 17.49
CA TYR A 37 9.91 -5.04 17.86
C TYR A 37 10.04 -3.89 18.85
N GLN A 38 10.80 -4.08 19.93
CA GLN A 38 11.03 -3.07 20.96
C GLN A 38 11.67 -1.81 20.38
N TYR A 39 12.71 -1.96 19.56
CA TYR A 39 13.34 -0.84 18.84
C TYR A 39 12.34 -0.01 18.03
N LEU A 40 11.51 -0.68 17.22
CA LEU A 40 10.51 -0.01 16.39
C LEU A 40 9.41 0.66 17.23
N LYS A 41 9.05 0.04 18.36
CA LYS A 41 8.01 0.53 19.27
C LYS A 41 8.47 1.77 20.06
N GLU A 42 9.66 1.73 20.65
CA GLU A 42 10.27 2.86 21.36
C GLU A 42 10.43 4.07 20.42
N ASN A 43 10.93 3.83 19.20
CA ASN A 43 11.03 4.88 18.19
C ASN A 43 9.65 5.45 17.81
N LEU A 44 8.63 4.60 17.65
CA LEU A 44 7.28 5.04 17.33
C LEU A 44 6.70 5.94 18.44
N ASP A 45 6.94 5.61 19.71
CA ASP A 45 6.44 6.38 20.84
C ASP A 45 7.15 7.74 20.94
N GLU A 46 8.48 7.78 20.80
CA GLU A 46 9.23 9.06 20.76
C GLU A 46 8.82 9.92 19.54
N LEU A 47 8.54 9.32 18.38
CA LEU A 47 8.03 10.03 17.20
C LEU A 47 6.64 10.64 17.44
N GLN A 48 5.76 9.94 18.16
CA GLN A 48 4.44 10.45 18.49
C GLN A 48 4.56 11.66 19.42
N ASP A 49 5.40 11.58 20.46
CA ASP A 49 5.70 12.69 21.35
C ASP A 49 6.28 13.89 20.60
N LEU A 50 7.23 13.66 19.68
CA LEU A 50 7.81 14.71 18.85
C LEU A 50 6.76 15.38 17.96
N LYS A 51 5.89 14.58 17.33
CA LYS A 51 4.78 15.11 16.52
C LYS A 51 3.84 15.96 17.36
N GLU A 52 3.41 15.48 18.53
CA GLU A 52 2.50 16.23 19.40
C GLU A 52 3.12 17.54 19.89
N ASN A 53 4.40 17.51 20.26
CA ASN A 53 5.19 18.69 20.62
C ASN A 53 5.34 19.70 19.48
N MET A 54 5.47 19.25 18.22
CA MET A 54 5.50 20.14 17.06
C MET A 54 4.12 20.72 16.75
N GLU A 55 3.07 19.89 16.85
CA GLU A 55 1.70 20.31 16.58
C GLU A 55 1.20 21.34 17.59
N SER A 56 1.53 21.17 18.88
CA SER A 56 1.20 22.15 19.95
C SER A 56 1.90 23.50 19.74
N ARG A 57 3.08 23.51 19.12
CA ARG A 57 3.83 24.73 18.74
C ARG A 57 3.43 25.31 17.38
N GLY A 58 2.34 24.85 16.78
CA GLY A 58 1.77 25.46 15.58
C GLY A 58 2.44 25.06 14.26
N TYR A 59 3.22 23.97 14.22
CA TYR A 59 3.89 23.52 12.98
C TYR A 59 2.90 23.08 11.89
N LYS A 60 1.61 22.88 12.22
CA LYS A 60 0.53 22.60 11.24
C LYS A 60 0.28 23.75 10.27
N ALA A 61 0.51 25.00 10.69
CA ALA A 61 0.26 26.19 9.87
C ALA A 61 1.45 27.16 9.94
N PRO A 62 2.65 26.73 9.47
CA PRO A 62 3.90 27.44 9.75
C PRO A 62 4.01 28.78 8.98
N TYR A 63 3.16 28.99 7.97
CA TYR A 63 3.10 30.22 7.16
C TYR A 63 2.05 31.24 7.64
N ARG A 64 1.30 30.95 8.72
CA ARG A 64 0.21 31.84 9.19
C ARG A 64 0.71 33.23 9.60
N SER A 65 1.96 33.34 10.08
CA SER A 65 2.61 34.60 10.43
C SER A 65 2.99 35.45 9.20
N LEU A 66 3.33 34.81 8.07
CA LEU A 66 3.69 35.50 6.82
C LEU A 66 2.50 36.22 6.18
N ALA A 67 1.27 35.72 6.39
CA ALA A 67 0.06 36.35 5.88
C ALA A 67 -0.23 37.73 6.50
N ARG A 68 0.33 38.04 7.68
CA ARG A 68 0.18 39.36 8.32
C ARG A 68 1.09 40.45 7.74
N TYR A 69 2.16 40.07 7.06
CA TYR A 69 3.14 41.00 6.46
C TYR A 69 2.95 41.17 4.95
N GLY A 70 1.96 40.50 4.35
CA GLY A 70 1.76 40.47 2.90
C GLY A 70 0.87 41.57 2.31
N SER A 71 0.45 42.56 3.11
CA SER A 71 -0.47 43.61 2.64
C SER A 71 -0.20 44.94 3.34
N SER A 72 0.98 45.50 3.12
CA SER A 72 1.17 46.94 3.30
C SER A 72 0.55 47.64 2.10
N ALA A 73 -0.32 48.63 2.37
CA ALA A 73 -0.91 49.52 1.37
C ALA A 73 0.18 50.20 0.51
N PRO A 74 -0.14 50.64 -0.73
CA PRO A 74 0.83 51.29 -1.59
C PRO A 74 1.09 52.72 -1.07
N GLY A 75 2.01 52.83 -0.12
CA GLY A 75 2.60 54.08 0.34
C GLY A 75 4.12 53.89 0.34
N GLU A 76 4.85 54.91 -0.11
CA GLU A 76 6.30 54.95 -0.38
C GLU A 76 7.12 54.12 0.62
N VAL A 77 7.41 52.87 0.24
CA VAL A 77 8.40 52.05 0.94
C VAL A 77 9.75 52.40 0.32
N VAL A 78 10.66 52.92 1.13
CA VAL A 78 12.03 53.22 0.71
C VAL A 78 12.67 51.94 0.17
N VAL A 79 13.38 52.00 -0.97
CA VAL A 79 13.93 50.83 -1.67
C VAL A 79 14.79 49.94 -0.74
N GLU A 80 15.48 50.54 0.24
CA GLU A 80 16.26 49.83 1.27
C GLU A 80 15.39 49.00 2.23
N GLU A 81 14.25 49.54 2.69
CA GLU A 81 13.28 48.80 3.50
C GLU A 81 12.69 47.61 2.72
N LEU A 82 12.58 47.74 1.40
CA LEU A 82 12.09 46.67 0.52
C LEU A 82 13.06 45.48 0.46
N TYR A 83 14.38 45.73 0.43
CA TYR A 83 15.40 44.68 0.49
C TYR A 83 15.42 43.98 1.86
N GLU A 84 15.31 44.74 2.95
CA GLU A 84 15.25 44.18 4.31
C GLU A 84 13.99 43.35 4.52
N VAL A 85 12.82 43.86 4.12
CA VAL A 85 11.55 43.14 4.16
C VAL A 85 11.62 41.86 3.33
N ASN A 86 12.25 41.89 2.15
CA ASN A 86 12.46 40.70 1.32
C ASN A 86 13.38 39.67 1.99
N ARG A 87 14.49 40.10 2.60
CA ARG A 87 15.41 39.22 3.36
C ARG A 87 14.72 38.61 4.57
N HIS A 88 13.96 39.39 5.33
CA HIS A 88 13.17 38.91 6.45
C HIS A 88 12.09 37.92 6.01
N ASN A 89 11.36 38.22 4.93
CA ASN A 89 10.38 37.32 4.34
C ASN A 89 10.99 35.99 3.87
N GLN A 90 12.17 36.04 3.24
CA GLN A 90 12.90 34.83 2.84
C GLN A 90 13.30 34.01 4.07
N TYR A 91 13.84 34.64 5.11
CA TYR A 91 14.19 33.99 6.37
C TYR A 91 12.99 33.32 7.05
N PHE A 92 11.83 34.00 7.13
CA PHE A 92 10.60 33.43 7.68
C PHE A 92 10.05 32.30 6.81
N ARG A 93 10.15 32.40 5.47
CA ARG A 93 9.78 31.30 4.55
C ARG A 93 10.68 30.09 4.74
N MET A 94 11.99 30.27 4.90
CA MET A 94 12.93 29.18 5.17
C MET A 94 12.62 28.49 6.49
N LYS A 95 12.37 29.25 7.56
CA LYS A 95 11.93 28.70 8.85
C LYS A 95 10.61 27.94 8.73
N ALA A 96 9.62 28.51 8.05
CA ALA A 96 8.33 27.86 7.85
C ALA A 96 8.44 26.57 7.02
N ALA A 97 9.29 26.56 6.00
CA ALA A 97 9.59 25.38 5.21
C ALA A 97 10.27 24.29 6.06
N ALA A 98 11.27 24.66 6.88
CA ALA A 98 11.92 23.72 7.80
C ALA A 98 10.91 23.09 8.78
N LYS A 99 10.03 23.90 9.40
CA LYS A 99 8.95 23.40 10.29
C LYS A 99 8.05 22.39 9.57
N LYS A 100 7.63 22.72 8.34
CA LYS A 100 6.79 21.84 7.53
C LYS A 100 7.50 20.53 7.19
N ASN A 101 8.76 20.60 6.75
CA ASN A 101 9.53 19.45 6.30
C ASN A 101 9.81 18.48 7.45
N VAL A 102 10.23 18.98 8.63
CA VAL A 102 10.48 18.14 9.81
C VAL A 102 9.21 17.44 10.27
N LEU A 103 8.08 18.15 10.31
CA LEU A 103 6.79 17.56 10.68
C LEU A 103 6.32 16.51 9.65
N ASP A 104 6.52 16.77 8.36
CA ASP A 104 6.17 15.83 7.28
C ASP A 104 7.07 14.57 7.34
N ARG A 105 8.37 14.74 7.59
CA ARG A 105 9.36 13.68 7.81
C ARG A 105 8.97 12.81 9.02
N ALA A 106 8.64 13.44 10.16
CA ALA A 106 8.17 12.73 11.36
C ALA A 106 6.87 11.95 11.09
N LYS A 107 5.89 12.53 10.40
CA LYS A 107 4.65 11.82 10.02
C LYS A 107 4.92 10.62 9.11
N SER A 108 5.82 10.78 8.15
CA SER A 108 6.24 9.70 7.25
C SER A 108 6.94 8.56 8.00
N SER A 109 7.82 8.93 8.95
CA SER A 109 8.50 8.02 9.85
C SER A 109 7.51 7.24 10.74
N ILE A 110 6.53 7.91 11.34
CA ILE A 110 5.45 7.27 12.14
C ILE A 110 4.71 6.23 11.31
N SER A 111 4.26 6.59 10.10
CA SER A 111 3.53 5.65 9.25
C SER A 111 4.39 4.44 8.87
N SER A 112 5.69 4.63 8.66
CA SER A 112 6.64 3.55 8.36
C SER A 112 6.82 2.59 9.54
N HIS A 113 6.98 3.11 10.76
CA HIS A 113 7.07 2.26 11.96
C HIS A 113 5.77 1.50 12.22
N LYS A 114 4.60 2.11 12.00
CA LYS A 114 3.31 1.42 12.10
C LYS A 114 3.17 0.26 11.11
N ILE A 115 3.64 0.44 9.87
CA ILE A 115 3.66 -0.63 8.87
C ILE A 115 4.59 -1.75 9.36
N ALA A 116 5.81 -1.41 9.79
CA ALA A 116 6.80 -2.39 10.25
C ALA A 116 6.28 -3.23 11.43
N LEU A 117 5.74 -2.59 12.46
CA LEU A 117 5.14 -3.26 13.62
C LEU A 117 3.96 -4.14 13.19
N GLY A 118 3.07 -3.63 12.33
CA GLY A 118 1.93 -4.40 11.83
C GLY A 118 2.35 -5.67 11.08
N HIS A 119 3.46 -5.64 10.33
CA HIS A 119 4.01 -6.83 9.71
C HIS A 119 4.64 -7.81 10.71
N LEU A 120 5.35 -7.33 11.74
CA LEU A 120 5.92 -8.19 12.78
C LEU A 120 4.84 -8.88 13.62
N GLU A 121 3.79 -8.13 13.99
CA GLU A 121 2.70 -8.65 14.81
C GLU A 121 1.82 -9.65 14.05
N ASP A 122 1.70 -9.51 12.73
CA ASP A 122 1.04 -10.51 11.89
C ASP A 122 1.96 -11.70 11.58
N TYR A 123 3.29 -11.54 11.66
CA TYR A 123 4.27 -12.60 11.36
C TYR A 123 4.36 -13.65 12.46
N ALA A 124 4.33 -13.26 13.72
CA ALA A 124 4.51 -14.20 14.81
C ALA A 124 3.65 -13.89 16.05
N SER A 125 3.33 -14.94 16.79
CA SER A 125 2.73 -14.88 18.12
C SER A 125 3.64 -15.53 19.15
N LEU A 126 3.51 -15.15 20.41
CA LEU A 126 4.30 -15.68 21.51
C LEU A 126 3.52 -16.75 22.23
N LYS A 127 4.05 -17.96 22.35
CA LYS A 127 3.42 -19.05 23.09
C LYS A 127 4.23 -19.34 24.35
N CYS A 128 3.59 -19.29 25.51
CA CYS A 128 4.26 -19.66 26.75
C CYS A 128 4.43 -21.19 26.81
N ILE A 129 5.66 -21.66 27.06
CA ILE A 129 5.97 -23.11 27.12
C ILE A 129 5.27 -23.77 28.31
N SER A 130 5.24 -23.09 29.46
CA SER A 130 4.72 -23.65 30.71
C SER A 130 3.20 -23.76 30.77
N CYS A 131 2.45 -22.83 30.16
CA CYS A 131 0.98 -22.83 30.23
C CYS A 131 0.28 -22.99 28.87
N GLY A 132 1.04 -23.02 27.77
CA GLY A 132 0.53 -23.16 26.41
C GLY A 132 -0.30 -22.00 25.88
N LYS A 133 -0.47 -20.91 26.65
CA LYS A 133 -1.23 -19.72 26.22
C LYS A 133 -0.46 -18.99 25.12
N SER A 134 -1.17 -18.60 24.07
CA SER A 134 -0.67 -17.72 23.02
C SER A 134 -1.04 -16.27 23.31
N PHE A 135 -0.07 -15.39 23.10
CA PHE A 135 -0.16 -13.95 23.29
C PHE A 135 0.18 -13.26 21.98
N ARG A 136 -0.47 -12.13 21.74
CA ARG A 136 -0.07 -11.22 20.66
C ARG A 136 1.08 -10.35 21.12
N VAL A 137 1.89 -9.93 20.18
CA VAL A 137 3.13 -9.19 20.48
C VAL A 137 2.84 -7.80 21.07
N HIS A 138 1.71 -7.16 20.80
CA HIS A 138 1.38 -5.89 21.47
C HIS A 138 1.01 -6.08 22.95
N GLU A 139 0.44 -7.23 23.32
CA GLU A 139 0.13 -7.60 24.71
C GLU A 139 1.42 -7.79 25.52
N PHE A 140 2.58 -7.84 24.85
CA PHE A 140 3.91 -7.86 25.47
C PHE A 140 4.17 -6.67 26.39
N SER A 141 3.60 -5.50 26.08
CA SER A 141 3.72 -4.30 26.93
C SER A 141 2.91 -4.42 28.23
N ASP A 142 1.89 -5.29 28.24
CA ASP A 142 1.00 -5.51 29.38
C ASP A 142 1.48 -6.69 30.26
N LEU A 143 2.55 -7.40 29.86
CA LEU A 143 3.15 -8.48 30.63
C LEU A 143 4.01 -7.90 31.77
N ASN A 144 4.07 -8.61 32.90
CA ASN A 144 4.85 -8.19 34.07
C ASN A 144 6.34 -8.09 33.70
N GLN A 145 6.86 -6.87 33.74
CA GLN A 145 8.27 -6.57 33.64
C GLN A 145 8.84 -6.41 35.06
N GLU A 146 9.35 -7.50 35.62
CA GLU A 146 10.21 -7.46 36.79
C GLU A 146 11.63 -7.83 36.34
N ASP A 147 12.62 -7.00 36.67
CA ASP A 147 14.04 -7.24 36.41
C ASP A 147 14.40 -7.52 34.92
N ASN A 148 13.76 -6.83 33.97
CA ASN A 148 13.93 -7.03 32.51
C ASN A 148 13.59 -8.45 32.00
N ILE A 149 12.92 -9.28 32.80
CA ILE A 149 12.47 -10.61 32.42
C ILE A 149 10.96 -10.58 32.22
N ILE A 150 10.50 -10.86 31.00
CA ILE A 150 9.07 -10.94 30.71
C ILE A 150 8.53 -12.22 31.34
N LYS A 151 7.57 -12.08 32.26
CA LYS A 151 6.91 -13.23 32.87
C LYS A 151 5.50 -13.38 32.32
N CYS A 152 5.13 -14.60 31.96
CA CYS A 152 3.75 -14.95 31.64
C CYS A 152 2.83 -14.77 32.87
N THR A 153 1.51 -14.77 32.68
CA THR A 153 0.52 -14.89 33.77
C THR A 153 0.73 -16.10 34.70
N CYS A 154 1.47 -17.12 34.25
CA CYS A 154 1.87 -18.28 35.05
C CYS A 154 3.26 -18.14 35.72
N ASN A 155 3.86 -16.95 35.67
CA ASN A 155 5.19 -16.59 36.18
C ASN A 155 6.39 -17.26 35.47
N SER A 156 6.15 -17.99 34.38
CA SER A 156 7.20 -18.57 33.53
C SER A 156 7.82 -17.51 32.62
N PRO A 157 9.16 -17.45 32.50
CA PRO A 157 9.85 -16.60 31.53
C PRO A 157 9.96 -17.23 30.13
N ASP A 158 9.67 -18.53 30.01
CA ASP A 158 9.90 -19.26 28.77
C ASP A 158 8.76 -19.08 27.76
N PHE A 159 9.11 -18.47 26.63
CA PHE A 159 8.27 -18.29 25.46
C PHE A 159 8.88 -18.94 24.22
N GLU A 160 8.04 -19.46 23.36
CA GLU A 160 8.37 -19.93 22.03
C GLU A 160 7.72 -18.99 21.00
N LEU A 161 8.43 -18.71 19.91
CA LEU A 161 7.91 -17.90 18.81
C LEU A 161 7.16 -18.81 17.83
N GLU A 162 5.85 -18.63 17.74
CA GLU A 162 5.01 -19.33 16.77
C GLU A 162 4.88 -18.47 15.51
N VAL A 163 5.59 -18.86 14.45
CA VAL A 163 5.56 -18.16 13.16
C VAL A 163 4.27 -18.50 12.43
N ASN A 164 3.50 -17.49 12.07
CA ASN A 164 2.23 -17.62 11.38
C ASN A 164 2.44 -17.66 9.85
N GLU A 165 2.40 -18.86 9.27
CA GLU A 165 2.51 -19.03 7.80
C GLU A 165 1.29 -18.53 7.02
N HIS A 166 0.15 -18.34 7.69
CA HIS A 166 -1.12 -17.97 7.04
C HIS A 166 -1.20 -16.47 6.68
N HIS A 167 -0.46 -15.61 7.37
CA HIS A 167 -0.71 -14.17 7.36
C HIS A 167 -0.05 -13.47 6.17
N SER A 168 -0.64 -12.34 5.73
CA SER A 168 -0.13 -11.49 4.65
C SER A 168 1.10 -10.66 5.07
N SER A 169 1.88 -11.14 6.04
CA SER A 169 3.04 -10.42 6.56
C SER A 169 4.23 -10.61 5.62
N ARG A 170 5.00 -9.55 5.40
CA ARG A 170 6.15 -9.57 4.50
C ARG A 170 7.32 -8.88 5.18
N ILE A 171 8.05 -9.63 5.98
CA ILE A 171 9.16 -9.08 6.78
C ILE A 171 10.22 -8.41 5.90
N GLY A 172 10.47 -8.93 4.69
CA GLY A 172 11.45 -8.38 3.76
C GLY A 172 11.21 -6.92 3.34
N ILE A 173 10.00 -6.37 3.45
CA ILE A 173 9.77 -4.96 3.12
C ILE A 173 10.21 -4.02 4.24
N ILE A 174 10.38 -4.52 5.48
CA ILE A 174 10.66 -3.69 6.65
C ILE A 174 11.98 -2.95 6.49
N SER A 175 13.01 -3.60 5.93
CA SER A 175 14.31 -2.99 5.65
C SER A 175 14.26 -1.89 4.58
N GLU A 176 13.20 -1.86 3.76
CA GLU A 176 13.05 -0.92 2.65
C GLU A 176 12.16 0.28 2.99
N LEU A 177 11.48 0.26 4.15
CA LEU A 177 10.62 1.34 4.61
C LEU A 177 11.43 2.62 4.91
N PRO A 178 10.87 3.81 4.65
CA PRO A 178 11.48 5.08 5.03
C PRO A 178 11.33 5.33 6.54
N LEU A 179 11.98 4.49 7.38
CA LEU A 179 11.86 4.55 8.85
C LEU A 179 12.27 5.92 9.41
N SER A 180 13.26 6.59 8.84
CA SER A 180 13.66 7.96 9.22
C SER A 180 12.84 9.06 8.55
N GLY A 181 11.80 8.71 7.79
CA GLY A 181 11.00 9.64 7.01
C GLY A 181 11.69 10.21 5.76
N ASN A 182 12.87 9.71 5.38
CA ASN A 182 13.66 10.14 4.21
C ASN A 182 13.09 9.66 2.85
N TYR A 183 11.76 9.57 2.72
CA TYR A 183 11.09 8.97 1.57
C TYR A 183 11.43 9.68 0.24
N MET A 184 11.69 10.99 0.24
CA MET A 184 12.06 11.73 -0.99
C MET A 184 13.45 11.32 -1.50
N VAL A 185 14.40 11.07 -0.59
CA VAL A 185 15.75 10.61 -0.93
C VAL A 185 15.69 9.19 -1.45
N LEU A 186 14.95 8.32 -0.77
CA LEU A 186 14.78 6.93 -1.21
C LEU A 186 14.03 6.83 -2.54
N MET A 187 13.08 7.74 -2.81
CA MET A 187 12.38 7.82 -4.10
C MET A 187 13.30 8.29 -5.23
N SER A 188 14.27 9.18 -4.98
CA SER A 188 15.21 9.62 -6.02
C SER A 188 16.22 8.54 -6.40
N GLN A 189 16.53 7.63 -5.47
CA GLN A 189 17.41 6.48 -5.67
C GLN A 189 16.78 5.34 -6.49
N LEU A 190 15.47 5.37 -6.73
CA LEU A 190 14.80 4.38 -7.59
C LEU A 190 15.27 4.49 -9.05
N THR A 191 15.46 3.34 -9.68
CA THR A 191 15.64 3.22 -11.14
C THR A 191 14.39 3.71 -11.90
N PRO A 192 14.48 3.98 -13.22
CA PRO A 192 13.32 4.33 -14.03
C PRO A 192 12.16 3.35 -13.88
N LEU A 193 12.44 2.04 -13.93
CA LEU A 193 11.46 0.96 -13.70
C LEU A 193 10.86 1.05 -12.28
N GLY A 194 11.70 1.17 -11.26
CA GLY A 194 11.25 1.31 -9.87
C GLY A 194 10.36 2.54 -9.65
N ARG A 195 10.65 3.66 -10.33
CA ARG A 195 9.81 4.87 -10.29
C ARG A 195 8.45 4.66 -10.95
N ASP A 196 8.40 3.92 -12.04
CA ASP A 196 7.14 3.63 -12.73
C ASP A 196 6.28 2.65 -11.91
N SER A 197 6.87 1.60 -11.35
CA SER A 197 6.20 0.74 -10.37
C SER A 197 5.68 1.53 -9.16
N PHE A 198 6.50 2.42 -8.58
CA PHE A 198 6.08 3.31 -7.49
C PHE A 198 4.86 4.17 -7.87
N LYS A 199 4.87 4.80 -9.05
CA LYS A 199 3.73 5.60 -9.53
C LYS A 199 2.48 4.73 -9.70
N MET A 200 2.63 3.53 -10.25
CA MET A 200 1.51 2.63 -10.46
C MET A 200 0.92 2.13 -9.13
N ILE A 201 1.73 1.74 -8.15
CA ILE A 201 1.25 1.39 -6.80
C ILE A 201 0.55 2.60 -6.14
N MET A 202 1.11 3.81 -6.28
CA MET A 202 0.47 5.01 -5.76
C MET A 202 -0.91 5.27 -6.39
N LYS A 203 -1.05 5.04 -7.70
CA LYS A 203 -2.34 5.12 -8.41
C LYS A 203 -3.31 4.05 -7.91
N LEU A 204 -2.81 2.83 -7.69
CA LEU A 204 -3.56 1.70 -7.15
C LEU A 204 -4.20 2.04 -5.80
N LEU A 205 -3.39 2.50 -4.85
CA LEU A 205 -3.85 2.78 -3.47
C LEU A 205 -4.72 4.05 -3.35
N LYS A 206 -4.56 5.01 -4.27
CA LYS A 206 -5.26 6.31 -4.24
C LYS A 206 -6.52 6.35 -5.11
N GLN A 207 -6.59 5.53 -6.15
CA GLN A 207 -7.54 5.55 -7.27
C GLN A 207 -7.91 6.98 -7.71
N GLU A 208 -7.23 7.49 -8.75
CA GLU A 208 -7.25 8.90 -9.15
C GLU A 208 -8.56 9.41 -9.80
N ARG A 209 -9.66 8.67 -9.72
CA ARG A 209 -10.94 9.12 -10.26
C ARG A 209 -11.46 10.34 -9.48
N LYS A 210 -12.11 11.28 -10.19
CA LYS A 210 -12.88 12.40 -9.60
C LYS A 210 -13.70 11.83 -8.44
N GLY A 211 -13.59 12.45 -7.26
CA GLY A 211 -14.13 11.88 -6.03
C GLY A 211 -15.57 11.38 -6.25
N VAL A 212 -15.80 10.11 -5.93
CA VAL A 212 -17.08 9.45 -6.12
C VAL A 212 -18.05 10.11 -5.15
N VAL A 213 -19.22 10.51 -5.64
CA VAL A 213 -20.28 11.00 -4.76
C VAL A 213 -20.59 9.86 -3.79
N LYS A 214 -20.39 10.08 -2.50
CA LYS A 214 -20.72 9.11 -1.45
C LYS A 214 -22.15 9.31 -1.01
N THR A 215 -22.49 10.56 -0.74
CA THR A 215 -23.81 10.97 -0.32
C THR A 215 -24.21 12.22 -1.08
N VAL A 216 -25.49 12.28 -1.41
CA VAL A 216 -26.14 13.48 -1.90
C VAL A 216 -26.90 14.08 -0.72
N SER A 217 -26.44 15.22 -0.23
CA SER A 217 -27.21 16.03 0.70
C SER A 217 -28.16 16.91 -0.10
N LEU A 218 -29.44 16.60 -0.01
CA LEU A 218 -30.55 17.26 -0.68
C LEU A 218 -31.20 18.24 0.31
N VAL A 219 -31.47 19.45 -0.13
CA VAL A 219 -32.41 20.34 0.56
C VAL A 219 -33.69 20.39 -0.27
N ILE A 220 -34.77 19.86 0.30
CA ILE A 220 -36.06 19.73 -0.37
C ILE A 220 -37.10 20.65 0.27
N LYS A 221 -38.03 21.13 -0.53
CA LYS A 221 -39.28 21.76 -0.10
C LYS A 221 -40.41 20.76 -0.27
N VAL A 222 -41.09 20.45 0.82
CA VAL A 222 -42.25 19.55 0.85
C VAL A 222 -43.47 20.36 1.29
N MET A 223 -44.60 20.17 0.62
CA MET A 223 -45.86 20.81 0.97
C MET A 223 -46.61 19.94 1.98
N GLU A 224 -46.55 20.32 3.26
CA GLU A 224 -47.25 19.64 4.36
C GLU A 224 -48.33 20.58 4.90
N SER A 225 -49.59 20.11 4.94
CA SER A 225 -50.74 20.86 5.48
C SER A 225 -50.89 22.29 4.92
N GLY A 226 -50.69 22.47 3.61
CA GLY A 226 -50.83 23.75 2.91
C GLY A 226 -49.66 24.73 3.07
N ARG A 227 -48.59 24.37 3.79
CA ARG A 227 -47.38 25.19 3.95
C ARG A 227 -46.14 24.49 3.37
N TRP A 228 -45.24 25.27 2.77
CA TRP A 228 -43.97 24.77 2.25
C TRP A 228 -42.94 24.66 3.38
N ILE A 229 -42.49 23.45 3.69
CA ILE A 229 -41.50 23.18 4.73
C ILE A 229 -40.18 22.74 4.09
N ARG A 230 -39.07 23.31 4.54
CA ARG A 230 -37.71 22.99 4.08
C ARG A 230 -37.15 21.84 4.92
N LYS A 231 -36.77 20.72 4.28
CA LYS A 231 -36.15 19.55 4.93
C LYS A 231 -34.80 19.24 4.30
N ARG A 232 -33.83 18.84 5.12
CA ARG A 232 -32.52 18.34 4.66
C ARG A 232 -32.57 16.81 4.69
N VAL A 233 -32.30 16.19 3.55
CA VAL A 233 -32.28 14.73 3.37
C VAL A 233 -30.89 14.34 2.91
N THR A 234 -30.34 13.26 3.45
CA THR A 234 -29.09 12.68 2.96
C THR A 234 -29.42 11.32 2.38
N GLN A 235 -29.05 11.09 1.12
CA GLN A 235 -29.16 9.79 0.44
C GLN A 235 -27.76 9.33 0.04
N ASP A 236 -27.52 8.02 0.08
CA ASP A 236 -26.31 7.43 -0.51
C ASP A 236 -26.40 7.54 -2.04
N ALA A 237 -25.27 7.83 -2.68
CA ALA A 237 -25.22 7.93 -4.13
C ALA A 237 -25.04 6.55 -4.75
N ASP A 238 -26.00 6.13 -5.56
CA ASP A 238 -25.88 4.98 -6.47
C ASP A 238 -25.89 5.50 -7.91
N ASP A 239 -25.01 4.97 -8.76
CA ASP A 239 -24.77 5.48 -10.12
C ASP A 239 -25.99 5.30 -11.06
N ASN A 240 -27.02 4.56 -10.61
CA ASN A 240 -28.23 4.22 -11.38
C ASN A 240 -29.55 4.76 -10.78
N LEU A 241 -29.53 5.57 -9.71
CA LEU A 241 -30.75 6.05 -9.05
C LEU A 241 -31.18 7.45 -9.51
N ASN A 242 -32.44 7.56 -9.95
CA ASN A 242 -33.09 8.86 -10.13
C ASN A 242 -33.55 9.40 -8.77
N TYR A 243 -32.75 10.29 -8.16
CA TYR A 243 -32.98 10.88 -6.83
C TYR A 243 -34.38 11.52 -6.68
N GLU A 244 -34.93 12.11 -7.74
CA GLU A 244 -36.25 12.72 -7.70
C GLU A 244 -37.36 11.66 -7.53
N SER A 245 -37.21 10.51 -8.19
CA SER A 245 -38.18 9.42 -8.11
C SER A 245 -38.26 8.82 -6.70
N GLU A 246 -37.13 8.70 -5.99
CA GLU A 246 -37.10 8.22 -4.61
C GLU A 246 -37.68 9.24 -3.62
N LEU A 247 -37.39 10.53 -3.82
CA LEU A 247 -37.95 11.59 -2.99
C LEU A 247 -39.47 11.68 -3.13
N ARG A 248 -40.01 11.49 -4.34
CA ARG A 248 -41.45 11.46 -4.57
C ARG A 248 -42.13 10.23 -3.97
N LYS A 249 -41.47 9.06 -3.96
CA LYS A 249 -41.95 7.87 -3.23
C LYS A 249 -42.04 8.11 -1.72
N LYS A 250 -41.12 8.88 -1.15
CA LYS A 250 -41.02 9.08 0.30
C LYS A 250 -41.82 10.27 0.85
N TYR A 251 -41.93 11.36 0.08
CA TYR A 251 -42.53 12.63 0.53
C TYR A 251 -43.72 13.09 -0.33
N GLY A 252 -44.15 12.28 -1.30
CA GLY A 252 -45.29 12.56 -2.17
C GLY A 252 -44.95 13.34 -3.45
N PRO A 253 -45.94 13.65 -4.31
CA PRO A 253 -45.70 14.25 -5.63
C PRO A 253 -45.24 15.71 -5.57
N ASN A 254 -45.54 16.44 -4.48
CA ASN A 254 -45.27 17.87 -4.34
C ASN A 254 -43.92 18.15 -3.64
N VAL A 255 -42.84 17.62 -4.21
CA VAL A 255 -41.47 17.80 -3.71
C VAL A 255 -40.67 18.64 -4.71
N ARG A 256 -39.98 19.68 -4.22
CA ARG A 256 -39.05 20.48 -5.01
C ARG A 256 -37.64 20.39 -4.42
N ILE A 257 -36.64 20.10 -5.25
CA ILE A 257 -35.23 20.10 -4.83
C ILE A 257 -34.71 21.53 -4.97
N GLU A 258 -34.30 22.16 -3.86
CA GLU A 258 -33.70 23.50 -3.89
C GLU A 258 -32.19 23.46 -4.07
N PHE A 259 -31.53 22.49 -3.45
CA PHE A 259 -30.08 22.40 -3.43
C PHE A 259 -29.62 20.96 -3.37
N LEU A 260 -28.60 20.67 -4.19
CA LEU A 260 -27.94 19.38 -4.31
C LEU A 260 -26.47 19.56 -3.96
N GLN A 261 -26.04 18.99 -2.84
CA GLN A 261 -24.63 18.95 -2.46
C GLN A 261 -24.09 17.52 -2.56
N PHE A 262 -23.17 17.34 -3.50
CA PHE A 262 -22.46 16.08 -3.66
C PHE A 262 -21.29 16.01 -2.69
N GLN A 263 -21.40 15.17 -1.67
CA GLN A 263 -20.26 14.84 -0.81
C GLN A 263 -19.41 13.81 -1.52
N ARG A 264 -18.33 14.27 -2.15
CA ARG A 264 -17.39 13.41 -2.87
C ARG A 264 -16.37 12.81 -1.91
N LYS A 265 -16.23 11.49 -1.88
CA LYS A 265 -15.11 10.82 -1.20
C LYS A 265 -14.11 10.36 -2.25
N LYS A 266 -12.82 10.60 -2.01
CA LYS A 266 -11.78 9.98 -2.84
C LYS A 266 -11.85 8.46 -2.62
N PRO A 267 -11.90 7.63 -3.67
CA PRO A 267 -11.95 6.18 -3.53
C PRO A 267 -10.56 5.62 -3.18
N THR A 268 -10.00 6.03 -2.04
CA THR A 268 -8.68 5.57 -1.58
C THR A 268 -8.82 4.27 -0.78
N ILE A 269 -8.08 3.23 -1.15
CA ILE A 269 -8.03 1.97 -0.39
C ILE A 269 -7.41 2.21 0.99
N ILE A 270 -6.29 2.95 1.01
CA ILE A 270 -5.61 3.42 2.22
C ILE A 270 -5.81 4.93 2.36
N ASN A 271 -6.33 5.38 3.50
CA ASN A 271 -6.73 6.78 3.68
C ASN A 271 -5.51 7.70 3.86
N ASP A 272 -4.50 7.26 4.61
CA ASP A 272 -3.34 8.07 4.92
C ASP A 272 -2.40 8.23 3.70
N LYS A 273 -1.86 9.44 3.51
CA LYS A 273 -0.92 9.72 2.40
C LYS A 273 0.44 9.08 2.68
N HIS A 274 0.94 9.26 3.90
CA HIS A 274 2.29 8.80 4.26
C HIS A 274 2.40 7.29 4.21
N THR A 275 1.37 6.58 4.68
CA THR A 275 1.28 5.12 4.62
C THR A 275 1.31 4.61 3.18
N ARG A 276 0.55 5.25 2.27
CA ARG A 276 0.60 4.89 0.84
C ARG A 276 1.98 5.09 0.23
N THR A 277 2.62 6.22 0.53
CA THR A 277 3.97 6.51 0.04
C THR A 277 5.00 5.53 0.59
N ALA A 278 4.94 5.21 1.89
CA ALA A 278 5.83 4.25 2.53
C ALA A 278 5.66 2.84 1.96
N LEU A 279 4.43 2.34 1.83
CA LEU A 279 4.15 1.04 1.22
C LEU A 279 4.60 0.99 -0.25
N ALA A 280 4.21 1.97 -1.06
CA ALA A 280 4.60 2.01 -2.47
C ALA A 280 6.11 2.00 -2.65
N LEU A 281 6.83 2.74 -1.79
CA LEU A 281 8.29 2.79 -1.83
C LEU A 281 8.93 1.50 -1.36
N ALA A 282 8.45 0.91 -0.26
CA ALA A 282 9.00 -0.33 0.29
C ALA A 282 8.84 -1.49 -0.70
N TYR A 283 7.64 -1.68 -1.26
CA TYR A 283 7.40 -2.72 -2.27
C TYR A 283 8.20 -2.51 -3.55
N ALA A 284 8.26 -1.27 -4.07
CA ALA A 284 9.05 -0.96 -5.26
C ALA A 284 10.55 -1.25 -5.05
N ARG A 285 11.12 -0.84 -3.91
CA ARG A 285 12.55 -1.07 -3.61
C ARG A 285 12.86 -2.52 -3.32
N PHE A 286 12.00 -3.19 -2.55
CA PHE A 286 12.14 -4.62 -2.23
C PHE A 286 12.22 -5.44 -3.52
N LEU A 287 11.34 -5.15 -4.47
CA LEU A 287 11.29 -5.87 -5.73
C LEU A 287 12.32 -5.40 -6.74
N GLU A 288 12.77 -4.15 -6.70
CA GLU A 288 13.92 -3.72 -7.48
C GLU A 288 15.19 -4.48 -7.08
N LYS A 289 15.38 -4.74 -5.78
CA LYS A 289 16.50 -5.58 -5.30
C LYS A 289 16.35 -7.04 -5.73
N PHE A 290 15.13 -7.56 -5.75
CA PHE A 290 14.85 -8.90 -6.27
C PHE A 290 15.15 -8.98 -7.77
N LEU A 291 14.62 -8.05 -8.57
CA LEU A 291 14.85 -8.00 -10.01
C LEU A 291 16.34 -7.83 -10.35
N LYS A 292 17.09 -7.05 -9.59
CA LYS A 292 18.55 -6.96 -9.78
C LYS A 292 19.30 -8.28 -9.58
N LYS A 293 18.71 -9.24 -8.85
CA LYS A 293 19.32 -10.54 -8.61
C LYS A 293 18.89 -11.60 -9.62
N PHE A 294 17.64 -11.53 -10.07
CA PHE A 294 17.01 -12.60 -10.88
C PHE A 294 16.63 -12.16 -12.29
N ALA A 295 16.90 -10.91 -12.70
CA ALA A 295 16.54 -10.42 -14.03
C ALA A 295 17.18 -11.26 -15.13
N ASP A 296 18.45 -11.63 -14.99
CA ASP A 296 19.17 -12.37 -16.03
C ASP A 296 18.62 -13.80 -16.16
N GLU A 297 18.25 -14.43 -15.04
CA GLU A 297 17.58 -15.74 -15.05
C GLU A 297 16.20 -15.67 -15.72
N ILE A 298 15.38 -14.67 -15.37
CA ILE A 298 14.06 -14.47 -15.99
C ILE A 298 14.21 -14.17 -17.49
N LEU A 299 15.21 -13.36 -17.89
CA LEU A 299 15.44 -13.07 -19.30
C LEU A 299 15.97 -14.28 -20.06
N ASN A 300 16.78 -15.14 -19.45
CA ASN A 300 17.24 -16.39 -20.06
C ASN A 300 16.10 -17.38 -20.37
N GLU A 301 15.05 -17.42 -19.55
CA GLU A 301 13.89 -18.28 -19.83
C GLU A 301 13.05 -17.79 -21.02
N HIS A 302 13.13 -16.50 -21.37
CA HIS A 302 12.29 -15.89 -22.39
C HIS A 302 13.02 -15.46 -23.67
N LEU A 303 14.33 -15.24 -23.63
CA LEU A 303 15.14 -14.79 -24.77
C LEU A 303 15.83 -15.97 -25.47
N ASN A 304 16.04 -15.84 -26.78
CA ASN A 304 16.74 -16.89 -27.55
C ASN A 304 18.25 -16.87 -27.28
N ASN A 305 18.85 -15.69 -27.11
CA ASN A 305 20.27 -15.54 -26.82
C ASN A 305 20.54 -14.31 -25.94
N LEU A 306 20.67 -14.51 -24.63
CA LEU A 306 21.01 -13.44 -23.69
C LEU A 306 22.42 -12.89 -23.91
N GLU A 307 23.41 -13.76 -24.18
CA GLU A 307 24.81 -13.38 -24.37
C GLU A 307 24.98 -12.35 -25.49
N MET A 308 24.22 -12.50 -26.58
CA MET A 308 24.24 -11.54 -27.69
C MET A 308 23.62 -10.19 -27.31
N VAL A 309 22.63 -10.18 -26.42
CA VAL A 309 22.02 -8.94 -25.91
C VAL A 309 22.94 -8.23 -24.92
N GLU A 310 23.64 -8.98 -24.06
CA GLU A 310 24.64 -8.43 -23.15
C GLU A 310 25.83 -7.86 -23.91
N LEU A 311 26.33 -8.60 -24.91
CA LEU A 311 27.40 -8.13 -25.78
C LEU A 311 26.98 -6.85 -26.54
N TYR A 312 25.72 -6.74 -26.96
CA TYR A 312 25.18 -5.50 -27.54
C TYR A 312 25.24 -4.32 -26.56
N ASP A 313 24.87 -4.50 -25.29
CA ASP A 313 24.94 -3.45 -24.25
C ASP A 313 26.39 -3.05 -23.93
N ASP A 314 27.32 -4.01 -23.93
CA ASP A 314 28.75 -3.78 -23.74
C ASP A 314 29.34 -2.96 -24.88
N LEU A 315 28.98 -3.30 -26.12
CA LEU A 315 29.39 -2.54 -27.31
C LEU A 315 28.82 -1.12 -27.28
N PHE A 316 27.58 -0.95 -26.81
CA PHE A 316 26.96 0.36 -26.64
C PHE A 316 27.71 1.20 -25.60
N SER A 317 28.04 0.60 -24.46
CA SER A 317 28.79 1.27 -23.38
C SER A 317 30.21 1.66 -23.84
N LYS A 318 30.88 0.78 -24.58
CA LYS A 318 32.19 1.07 -25.21
C LYS A 318 32.09 2.25 -26.18
N ALA A 319 31.08 2.27 -27.04
CA ALA A 319 30.86 3.37 -27.97
C ALA A 319 30.47 4.70 -27.27
N GLU A 320 29.72 4.67 -26.16
CA GLU A 320 29.44 5.88 -25.37
C GLU A 320 30.69 6.44 -24.68
N SER A 321 31.59 5.55 -24.24
CA SER A 321 32.86 5.93 -23.61
C SER A 321 33.92 6.40 -24.61
N PHE A 322 33.70 6.18 -25.90
CA PHE A 322 34.59 6.64 -26.95
C PHE A 322 34.65 8.17 -26.98
N ASN A 323 35.88 8.69 -26.93
CA ASN A 323 36.16 10.12 -27.02
C ASN A 323 36.75 10.42 -28.40
N PRO A 324 35.93 10.88 -29.36
CA PRO A 324 36.38 11.08 -30.74
C PRO A 324 37.31 12.30 -30.85
N VAL A 325 38.32 12.19 -31.71
CA VAL A 325 39.10 13.37 -32.16
C VAL A 325 38.32 13.98 -33.31
N LEU A 326 37.69 15.14 -33.08
CA LEU A 326 36.90 15.84 -34.08
C LEU A 326 37.85 16.60 -35.03
N TRP A 327 37.81 16.29 -36.32
CA TRP A 327 38.63 16.96 -37.34
C TRP A 327 37.83 17.98 -38.16
N GLU A 328 36.50 17.88 -38.19
CA GLU A 328 35.60 18.75 -38.95
C GLU A 328 34.69 19.59 -38.03
N ALA A 329 34.36 20.81 -38.48
CA ALA A 329 33.56 21.78 -37.70
C ALA A 329 32.09 21.35 -37.50
N ASP A 330 31.60 20.41 -38.31
CA ASP A 330 30.22 19.92 -38.29
C ASP A 330 30.05 18.54 -37.64
N ASP A 331 31.15 17.84 -37.32
CA ASP A 331 31.08 16.50 -36.73
C ASP A 331 30.77 16.62 -35.23
N THR A 332 29.55 16.22 -34.84
CA THR A 332 29.20 16.19 -33.42
C THR A 332 29.76 14.95 -32.73
N VAL A 333 30.11 15.07 -31.44
CA VAL A 333 30.52 13.92 -30.60
C VAL A 333 29.50 12.78 -30.66
N SER A 334 28.21 13.10 -30.80
CA SER A 334 27.15 12.09 -30.90
C SER A 334 27.20 11.28 -32.19
N GLU A 335 27.56 11.88 -33.32
CA GLU A 335 27.63 11.21 -34.61
C GLU A 335 28.87 10.32 -34.72
N ALA A 336 30.00 10.77 -34.18
CA ALA A 336 31.21 9.96 -34.10
C ALA A 336 31.03 8.72 -33.20
N ARG A 337 30.33 8.86 -32.06
CA ARG A 337 29.98 7.71 -31.20
C ARG A 337 29.01 6.74 -31.88
N LYS A 338 28.06 7.24 -32.67
CA LYS A 338 27.16 6.39 -33.48
C LYS A 338 27.92 5.59 -34.53
N ARG A 339 28.86 6.23 -35.24
CA ARG A 339 29.71 5.54 -36.23
C ARG A 339 30.55 4.45 -35.58
N GLU A 340 31.15 4.74 -34.43
CA GLU A 340 31.91 3.74 -33.67
C GLU A 340 31.03 2.59 -33.19
N PHE A 341 29.81 2.87 -32.74
CA PHE A 341 28.85 1.84 -32.38
C PHE A 341 28.48 0.94 -33.55
N ASN A 342 28.13 1.51 -34.70
CA ASN A 342 27.80 0.72 -35.91
C ASN A 342 28.99 -0.13 -36.36
N ARG A 343 30.21 0.42 -36.33
CA ARG A 343 31.45 -0.33 -36.63
C ARG A 343 31.60 -1.54 -35.73
N LEU A 344 31.45 -1.35 -34.41
CA LEU A 344 31.54 -2.42 -33.42
C LEU A 344 30.46 -3.50 -33.64
N LEU A 345 29.25 -3.12 -34.01
CA LEU A 345 28.17 -4.08 -34.31
C LEU A 345 28.45 -4.90 -35.58
N ILE A 346 29.03 -4.29 -36.62
CA ILE A 346 29.44 -4.98 -37.85
C ILE A 346 30.58 -5.97 -37.54
N ASP A 347 31.60 -5.53 -36.78
CA ASP A 347 32.76 -6.36 -36.40
C ASP A 347 32.34 -7.64 -35.66
N HIS A 348 31.25 -7.59 -34.89
CA HIS A 348 30.73 -8.73 -34.11
C HIS A 348 29.58 -9.48 -34.82
N GLY A 349 29.31 -9.19 -36.11
CA GLY A 349 28.27 -9.87 -36.89
C GLY A 349 26.84 -9.61 -36.42
N MET A 350 26.62 -8.55 -35.65
CA MET A 350 25.31 -8.16 -35.12
C MET A 350 24.53 -7.27 -36.10
N MET A 351 25.21 -6.69 -37.09
CA MET A 351 24.68 -5.76 -38.07
C MET A 351 25.31 -6.04 -39.43
N ASN A 352 24.49 -6.04 -40.48
CA ASN A 352 24.97 -6.19 -41.85
C ASN A 352 25.61 -4.89 -42.36
N GLU A 353 26.38 -4.94 -43.45
CA GLU A 353 26.99 -3.77 -44.12
C GLU A 353 25.96 -2.70 -44.53
N ASN A 354 24.68 -3.08 -44.69
CA ASN A 354 23.55 -2.19 -44.97
C ASN A 354 22.96 -1.51 -43.71
N GLU A 355 23.66 -1.56 -42.57
CA GLU A 355 23.20 -1.05 -41.27
C GLU A 355 21.92 -1.74 -40.73
N GLU A 356 21.67 -2.99 -41.11
CA GLU A 356 20.53 -3.76 -40.62
C GLU A 356 20.96 -4.72 -39.51
N ILE A 357 20.44 -4.50 -38.30
CA ILE A 357 20.65 -5.40 -37.15
C ILE A 357 20.03 -6.77 -37.42
N ASN A 358 20.74 -7.83 -37.01
CA ASN A 358 20.28 -9.21 -37.09
C ASN A 358 18.83 -9.36 -36.60
N SER A 359 17.98 -10.02 -37.39
CA SER A 359 16.55 -10.18 -37.10
C SER A 359 16.28 -10.84 -35.74
N ASN A 360 17.11 -11.79 -35.32
CA ASN A 360 16.97 -12.47 -34.03
C ASN A 360 17.32 -11.53 -32.88
N LEU A 361 18.46 -10.83 -32.96
CA LEU A 361 18.86 -9.83 -31.97
C LEU A 361 17.82 -8.70 -31.86
N LYS A 362 17.27 -8.24 -32.99
CA LYS A 362 16.20 -7.22 -33.01
C LYS A 362 14.92 -7.70 -32.33
N LYS A 363 14.57 -8.99 -32.46
CA LYS A 363 13.43 -9.59 -31.74
C LYS A 363 13.73 -9.69 -30.24
N ASP A 364 14.90 -10.19 -29.86
CA ASP A 364 15.29 -10.35 -28.46
C ASP A 364 15.39 -8.99 -27.73
N LEU A 365 15.92 -7.95 -28.37
CA LEU A 365 15.95 -6.58 -27.82
C LEU A 365 14.53 -6.00 -27.62
N LYS A 366 13.60 -6.28 -28.54
CA LYS A 366 12.19 -5.89 -28.38
C LYS A 366 11.53 -6.65 -27.24
N LEU A 367 11.69 -7.98 -27.20
CA LEU A 367 11.15 -8.83 -26.15
C LEU A 367 11.69 -8.43 -24.77
N ARG A 368 12.99 -8.19 -24.63
CA ARG A 368 13.58 -7.66 -23.38
C ARG A 368 12.92 -6.36 -22.95
N THR A 369 12.71 -5.43 -23.88
CA THR A 369 12.07 -4.14 -23.57
C THR A 369 10.62 -4.33 -23.14
N GLU A 370 9.90 -5.26 -23.77
CA GLU A 370 8.51 -5.60 -23.41
C GLU A 370 8.43 -6.27 -22.04
N ILE A 371 9.30 -7.25 -21.74
CA ILE A 371 9.39 -7.90 -20.43
C ILE A 371 9.70 -6.87 -19.34
N GLN A 372 10.70 -6.00 -19.56
CA GLN A 372 11.05 -4.98 -18.58
C GLN A 372 9.92 -3.97 -18.34
N LYS A 373 9.22 -3.52 -19.39
CA LYS A 373 8.15 -2.53 -19.25
C LYS A 373 6.85 -3.14 -18.72
N ASN A 374 6.45 -4.29 -19.25
CA ASN A 374 5.16 -4.89 -18.97
C ASN A 374 5.26 -5.80 -17.74
N ILE A 375 6.20 -6.74 -17.71
CA ILE A 375 6.27 -7.74 -16.64
C ILE A 375 6.94 -7.16 -15.39
N PHE A 376 8.16 -6.61 -15.51
CA PHE A 376 8.90 -6.15 -14.32
C PHE A 376 8.21 -4.99 -13.60
N THR A 377 7.54 -4.10 -14.35
CA THR A 377 6.76 -3.01 -13.73
C THR A 377 5.52 -3.53 -13.00
N LEU A 378 4.91 -4.61 -13.50
CA LEU A 378 3.70 -5.23 -12.94
C LEU A 378 3.97 -6.11 -11.72
N ILE A 379 5.15 -6.75 -11.61
CA ILE A 379 5.52 -7.60 -10.45
C ILE A 379 5.24 -6.90 -9.10
N PRO A 380 5.69 -5.64 -8.85
CA PRO A 380 5.37 -4.92 -7.61
C PRO A 380 3.91 -4.63 -7.35
N ILE A 381 3.14 -4.47 -8.42
CA ILE A 381 1.73 -4.13 -8.35
C ILE A 381 0.93 -5.39 -8.02
N THR A 382 1.25 -6.50 -8.67
CA THR A 382 0.64 -7.81 -8.41
C THR A 382 0.93 -8.24 -6.97
N LEU A 383 2.16 -8.11 -6.49
CA LEU A 383 2.53 -8.52 -5.14
C LEU A 383 1.77 -7.74 -4.05
N ILE A 384 1.77 -6.41 -4.10
CA ILE A 384 1.04 -5.61 -3.08
C ILE A 384 -0.47 -5.83 -3.18
N SER A 385 -1.00 -5.98 -4.40
CA SER A 385 -2.43 -6.27 -4.60
C SER A 385 -2.81 -7.62 -4.01
N TRP A 386 -1.97 -8.63 -4.20
CA TRP A 386 -2.12 -9.95 -3.61
C TRP A 386 -2.09 -9.89 -2.08
N ASP A 387 -1.11 -9.19 -1.49
CA ASP A 387 -1.02 -9.12 -0.03
C ASP A 387 -2.24 -8.42 0.59
N ILE A 388 -2.73 -7.33 -0.02
CA ILE A 388 -3.95 -6.63 0.43
C ILE A 388 -5.19 -7.53 0.22
N LEU A 389 -5.28 -8.22 -0.92
CA LEU A 389 -6.36 -9.16 -1.20
C LEU A 389 -6.40 -10.28 -0.17
N LYS A 390 -5.25 -10.93 0.05
CA LYS A 390 -5.07 -12.00 1.04
C LYS A 390 -5.43 -11.48 2.43
N TYR A 391 -5.00 -10.28 2.82
CA TYR A 391 -5.39 -9.66 4.09
C TYR A 391 -6.92 -9.57 4.24
N TYR A 392 -7.66 -9.11 3.22
CA TYR A 392 -9.12 -9.10 3.27
C TYR A 392 -9.71 -10.51 3.37
N LEU A 393 -9.16 -11.48 2.63
CA LEU A 393 -9.67 -12.85 2.60
C LEU A 393 -9.37 -13.64 3.89
N ILE A 394 -8.27 -13.39 4.60
CA ILE A 394 -7.93 -14.14 5.82
C ILE A 394 -8.39 -13.47 7.11
N THR A 395 -8.82 -12.21 7.07
CA THR A 395 -9.29 -11.50 8.27
C THR A 395 -10.81 -11.47 8.35
N SER A 396 -11.34 -11.26 9.56
CA SER A 396 -12.75 -10.97 9.79
C SER A 396 -13.01 -9.47 9.78
N TYR A 397 -14.27 -9.07 9.60
CA TYR A 397 -14.69 -7.67 9.69
C TYR A 397 -14.25 -7.02 11.01
N ASP A 398 -14.45 -7.69 12.15
CA ASP A 398 -14.12 -7.15 13.48
C ASP A 398 -12.61 -7.01 13.69
N ARG A 399 -11.80 -7.95 13.16
CA ARG A 399 -10.34 -7.80 13.20
C ARG A 399 -9.91 -6.54 12.44
N ARG A 400 -10.49 -6.29 11.26
CA ARG A 400 -10.14 -5.14 10.43
C ARG A 400 -10.60 -3.79 11.00
N THR A 401 -11.59 -3.77 11.89
CA THR A 401 -12.05 -2.53 12.53
C THR A 401 -11.24 -2.20 13.77
N THR A 402 -10.90 -3.21 14.58
CA THR A 402 -10.20 -3.02 15.86
C THR A 402 -8.68 -2.94 15.69
N TYR A 403 -8.12 -3.64 14.71
CA TYR A 403 -6.68 -3.80 14.57
C TYR A 403 -6.17 -3.25 13.23
N ALA A 404 -5.07 -2.48 13.28
CA ALA A 404 -4.54 -1.79 12.12
C ALA A 404 -3.79 -2.71 11.13
N GLY A 405 -3.33 -3.88 11.56
CA GLY A 405 -2.67 -4.87 10.70
C GLY A 405 -1.40 -4.37 10.01
N PRO A 406 -0.86 -5.14 9.05
CA PRO A 406 0.30 -4.77 8.23
C PRO A 406 0.03 -3.56 7.31
N PHE A 407 -1.24 -3.22 7.09
CA PHE A 407 -1.67 -2.10 6.26
C PHE A 407 -2.42 -1.04 7.10
N PRO A 408 -1.72 -0.17 7.85
CA PRO A 408 -2.36 0.88 8.63
C PRO A 408 -3.30 1.75 7.79
N TYR A 409 -4.42 2.19 8.38
CA TYR A 409 -5.41 3.03 7.70
C TYR A 409 -6.04 2.41 6.43
N LEU A 410 -5.86 1.10 6.21
CA LEU A 410 -6.64 0.32 5.26
C LEU A 410 -8.11 0.35 5.68
N ARG A 411 -9.01 0.52 4.72
CA ARG A 411 -10.45 0.52 5.02
C ARG A 411 -10.91 -0.90 5.35
N TYR A 412 -11.71 -1.03 6.41
CA TYR A 412 -12.27 -2.32 6.83
C TYR A 412 -13.20 -2.97 5.78
N ASN A 413 -13.81 -2.16 4.91
CA ASN A 413 -14.67 -2.58 3.80
C ASN A 413 -14.40 -1.66 2.59
N LEU A 414 -14.50 -2.21 1.38
CA LEU A 414 -14.26 -1.50 0.14
C LEU A 414 -15.56 -1.34 -0.65
N ASP A 415 -15.74 -0.17 -1.27
CA ASP A 415 -16.84 0.06 -2.20
C ASP A 415 -16.55 -0.56 -3.58
N ARG A 416 -17.58 -0.68 -4.43
CA ARG A 416 -17.46 -1.25 -5.79
C ARG A 416 -16.39 -0.57 -6.63
N ASN A 417 -16.16 0.73 -6.44
CA ASN A 417 -15.15 1.45 -7.21
C ASN A 417 -13.74 1.12 -6.71
N GLN A 418 -13.56 1.00 -5.41
CA GLN A 418 -12.30 0.59 -4.80
C GLN A 418 -11.94 -0.86 -5.13
N ILE A 419 -12.93 -1.75 -5.24
CA ILE A 419 -12.70 -3.16 -5.58
C ILE A 419 -12.24 -3.35 -7.03
N LYS A 420 -12.59 -2.44 -7.95
CA LYS A 420 -12.11 -2.47 -9.36
C LYS A 420 -10.59 -2.45 -9.50
N VAL A 421 -9.89 -2.09 -8.42
CA VAL A 421 -8.44 -2.08 -8.37
C VAL A 421 -7.85 -3.49 -8.41
N PHE A 422 -8.57 -4.49 -7.90
CA PHE A 422 -8.20 -5.90 -8.02
C PHE A 422 -8.67 -6.39 -9.40
N GLN A 423 -7.92 -6.05 -10.44
CA GLN A 423 -8.08 -6.65 -11.76
C GLN A 423 -7.40 -8.02 -11.80
N ASP A 424 -7.73 -8.81 -12.82
CA ASP A 424 -7.10 -10.10 -13.04
C ASP A 424 -5.59 -9.89 -13.21
N PHE A 425 -4.81 -10.72 -12.50
CA PHE A 425 -3.36 -10.63 -12.55
C PHE A 425 -2.83 -11.25 -13.84
N ASP A 426 -1.72 -10.70 -14.32
CA ASP A 426 -0.99 -11.24 -15.46
C ASP A 426 -0.39 -12.62 -15.09
N LEU A 427 -0.61 -13.61 -15.96
CA LEU A 427 -0.21 -15.00 -15.71
C LEU A 427 1.30 -15.17 -15.66
N ASP A 428 2.04 -14.48 -16.54
CA ASP A 428 3.50 -14.53 -16.60
C ASP A 428 4.09 -13.95 -15.30
N VAL A 429 3.49 -12.89 -14.79
CA VAL A 429 3.86 -12.27 -13.51
C VAL A 429 3.61 -13.23 -12.33
N ILE A 430 2.49 -13.96 -12.33
CA ILE A 430 2.20 -14.96 -11.28
C ILE A 430 3.24 -16.08 -11.33
N GLU A 431 3.57 -16.58 -12.52
CA GLU A 431 4.56 -17.65 -12.69
C GLU A 431 5.94 -17.23 -12.18
N ILE A 432 6.39 -16.01 -12.50
CA ILE A 432 7.65 -15.48 -11.98
C ILE A 432 7.63 -15.38 -10.45
N LEU A 433 6.54 -14.89 -9.86
CA LEU A 433 6.40 -14.81 -8.40
C LEU A 433 6.38 -16.20 -7.73
N LYS A 434 5.78 -17.21 -8.36
CA LYS A 434 5.78 -18.60 -7.88
C LYS A 434 7.18 -19.22 -7.98
N ASN A 435 7.80 -19.16 -9.15
CA ASN A 435 9.03 -19.90 -9.44
C ASN A 435 10.25 -19.28 -8.75
N PHE A 436 10.41 -17.96 -8.84
CA PHE A 436 11.60 -17.27 -8.34
C PHE A 436 11.45 -16.79 -6.89
N MET A 437 10.28 -16.30 -6.50
CA MET A 437 10.05 -15.81 -5.12
C MET A 437 9.45 -16.86 -4.19
N LYS A 438 9.02 -18.02 -4.70
CA LYS A 438 8.32 -19.08 -3.93
C LYS A 438 7.09 -18.56 -3.21
N GLU A 439 6.40 -17.58 -3.81
CA GLU A 439 5.19 -16.99 -3.23
C GLU A 439 4.00 -17.95 -3.38
N LYS A 440 3.22 -18.10 -2.31
CA LYS A 440 1.92 -18.78 -2.33
C LYS A 440 0.87 -17.84 -2.95
N ILE A 441 0.95 -17.64 -4.26
CA ILE A 441 0.03 -16.83 -5.08
C ILE A 441 -0.58 -17.70 -6.17
N ASP A 442 -1.82 -17.44 -6.60
CA ASP A 442 -2.39 -18.09 -7.79
C ASP A 442 -3.34 -17.16 -8.55
N TYR A 443 -3.66 -17.54 -9.77
CA TYR A 443 -4.69 -16.87 -10.56
C TYR A 443 -6.07 -17.17 -9.98
N ILE A 444 -6.72 -16.12 -9.45
CA ILE A 444 -8.11 -16.20 -8.99
C ILE A 444 -8.99 -15.47 -10.02
N PRO A 445 -9.79 -16.19 -10.82
CA PRO A 445 -10.75 -15.56 -11.73
C PRO A 445 -11.71 -14.62 -10.98
N SER A 446 -11.98 -13.43 -11.53
CA SER A 446 -13.02 -12.53 -11.00
C SER A 446 -12.85 -12.18 -9.51
N MET A 447 -11.63 -11.87 -9.05
CA MET A 447 -11.32 -11.51 -7.64
C MET A 447 -12.29 -10.49 -7.03
N GLN A 448 -12.76 -9.55 -7.85
CA GLN A 448 -13.72 -8.53 -7.46
C GLN A 448 -15.02 -9.12 -6.91
N LYS A 449 -15.55 -10.16 -7.55
CA LYS A 449 -16.77 -10.86 -7.13
C LYS A 449 -16.53 -11.59 -5.83
N THR A 450 -15.39 -12.27 -5.70
CA THR A 450 -14.99 -13.02 -4.50
C THR A 450 -14.92 -12.10 -3.26
N ILE A 451 -14.28 -10.94 -3.37
CA ILE A 451 -14.21 -9.97 -2.27
C ILE A 451 -15.61 -9.42 -1.92
N LEU A 452 -16.39 -9.03 -2.93
CA LEU A 452 -17.75 -8.53 -2.71
C LEU A 452 -18.61 -9.57 -2.00
N LYS A 453 -18.50 -10.83 -2.39
CA LYS A 453 -19.22 -11.93 -1.77
C LYS A 453 -18.83 -12.12 -0.32
N LYS A 454 -17.52 -12.08 -0.03
CA LYS A 454 -17.02 -12.12 1.34
C LYS A 454 -17.66 -11.04 2.21
N PHE A 455 -17.64 -9.80 1.76
CA PHE A 455 -18.23 -8.68 2.51
C PHE A 455 -19.74 -8.83 2.67
N GLU A 456 -20.45 -9.33 1.66
CA GLU A 456 -21.89 -9.61 1.74
C GLU A 456 -22.20 -10.63 2.85
N ILE A 457 -21.45 -11.74 2.90
CA ILE A 457 -21.67 -12.80 3.88
C ILE A 457 -21.29 -12.32 5.29
N GLU A 458 -20.18 -11.60 5.45
CA GLU A 458 -19.79 -11.02 6.74
C GLU A 458 -20.86 -10.07 7.31
N GLN A 459 -21.51 -9.26 6.46
CA GLN A 459 -22.63 -8.41 6.92
C GLN A 459 -23.83 -9.24 7.36
N LYS A 460 -24.12 -10.37 6.70
CA LYS A 460 -25.18 -11.30 7.12
C LYS A 460 -24.84 -12.04 8.41
N MET A 461 -23.56 -12.27 8.69
CA MET A 461 -23.09 -12.87 9.93
C MET A 461 -23.16 -11.93 11.13
N LYS A 462 -23.21 -10.61 10.93
CA LYS A 462 -23.32 -9.67 12.05
C LYS A 462 -24.57 -9.91 12.87
N GLY A 463 -24.39 -10.15 14.16
CA GLY A 463 -25.47 -10.48 15.10
C GLY A 463 -25.81 -11.97 15.17
N LEU A 464 -25.22 -12.81 14.32
CA LEU A 464 -25.21 -14.25 14.50
C LEU A 464 -23.94 -14.60 15.29
N ASN A 465 -24.07 -15.22 16.46
CA ASN A 465 -22.94 -15.67 17.30
C ASN A 465 -22.22 -16.89 16.68
N MET A 466 -21.92 -16.84 15.38
CA MET A 466 -21.25 -17.90 14.65
C MET A 466 -19.74 -17.67 14.75
N LYS A 467 -19.02 -18.63 15.34
CA LYS A 467 -17.56 -18.63 15.33
C LYS A 467 -17.10 -19.24 14.01
N THR A 468 -16.39 -18.47 13.20
CA THR A 468 -15.76 -18.95 11.96
C THR A 468 -14.25 -18.89 12.11
N ASN A 469 -13.55 -19.79 11.41
CA ASN A 469 -12.12 -19.65 11.16
C ASN A 469 -11.92 -18.67 9.99
N PRO A 470 -11.40 -17.45 10.20
CA PRO A 470 -11.34 -16.42 9.15
C PRO A 470 -10.56 -16.83 7.90
N SER A 471 -9.46 -17.59 8.06
CA SER A 471 -8.63 -18.05 6.95
C SER A 471 -9.33 -19.14 6.13
N ALA A 472 -9.91 -20.14 6.81
CA ALA A 472 -10.67 -21.20 6.15
C ALA A 472 -11.95 -20.67 5.49
N PHE A 473 -12.60 -19.69 6.10
CA PHE A 473 -13.74 -18.98 5.54
C PHE A 473 -13.39 -18.22 4.26
N GLY A 474 -12.22 -17.55 4.23
CA GLY A 474 -11.69 -16.92 3.01
C GLY A 474 -11.47 -17.93 1.88
N ALA A 475 -10.78 -19.03 2.19
CA ALA A 475 -10.53 -20.12 1.24
C ALA A 475 -11.82 -20.75 0.71
N ALA A 476 -12.81 -20.95 1.58
CA ALA A 476 -14.14 -21.48 1.21
C ALA A 476 -14.86 -20.56 0.22
N ILE A 477 -14.80 -19.23 0.41
CA ILE A 477 -15.40 -18.28 -0.53
C ILE A 477 -14.67 -18.28 -1.87
N VAL A 478 -13.34 -18.35 -1.86
CA VAL A 478 -12.55 -18.47 -3.10
C VAL A 478 -12.98 -19.72 -3.86
N ASN A 479 -13.03 -20.88 -3.21
CA ASN A 479 -13.45 -22.12 -3.86
C ASN A 479 -14.92 -22.12 -4.35
N LEU A 480 -15.82 -21.35 -3.72
CA LEU A 480 -17.23 -21.26 -4.14
C LEU A 480 -17.42 -20.31 -5.34
N GLU A 481 -16.64 -19.23 -5.41
CA GLU A 481 -16.81 -18.19 -6.43
C GLU A 481 -15.79 -18.31 -7.58
N SER A 482 -14.74 -19.11 -7.41
CA SER A 482 -13.74 -19.41 -8.44
C SER A 482 -13.69 -20.89 -8.78
N GLU A 483 -13.18 -21.21 -9.96
CA GLU A 483 -13.01 -22.59 -10.44
C GLU A 483 -11.80 -23.32 -9.82
N LEU A 484 -11.17 -22.72 -8.81
CA LEU A 484 -10.02 -23.31 -8.12
C LEU A 484 -10.43 -24.51 -7.26
N ASP A 485 -9.63 -25.57 -7.29
CA ASP A 485 -9.86 -26.77 -6.51
C ASP A 485 -9.55 -26.54 -5.01
N ILE A 486 -10.13 -27.41 -4.18
CA ILE A 486 -10.03 -27.27 -2.72
C ILE A 486 -8.59 -27.44 -2.24
N LYS A 487 -7.76 -28.24 -2.93
CA LYS A 487 -6.36 -28.46 -2.54
C LYS A 487 -5.54 -27.20 -2.80
N THR A 488 -5.68 -26.59 -3.97
CA THR A 488 -5.02 -25.30 -4.27
C THR A 488 -5.46 -24.21 -3.30
N CYS A 489 -6.75 -24.12 -2.94
CA CYS A 489 -7.19 -23.19 -1.90
C CYS A 489 -6.59 -23.50 -0.52
N ALA A 490 -6.48 -24.77 -0.14
CA ALA A 490 -5.83 -25.19 1.11
C ALA A 490 -4.37 -24.75 1.16
N GLU A 491 -3.62 -24.93 0.08
CA GLU A 491 -2.21 -24.51 -0.02
C GLU A 491 -2.06 -22.98 0.04
N LEU A 492 -2.87 -22.24 -0.74
CA LEU A 492 -2.81 -20.77 -0.83
C LEU A 492 -3.05 -20.06 0.50
N PHE A 493 -4.02 -20.55 1.27
CA PHE A 493 -4.37 -20.01 2.58
C PHE A 493 -3.69 -20.76 3.73
N SER A 494 -2.93 -21.81 3.39
CA SER A 494 -2.25 -22.73 4.32
C SER A 494 -3.21 -23.35 5.34
N VAL A 495 -4.46 -23.63 4.97
CA VAL A 495 -5.49 -24.18 5.87
C VAL A 495 -5.78 -25.66 5.55
N ASN A 496 -6.32 -26.41 6.51
CA ASN A 496 -6.71 -27.79 6.28
C ASN A 496 -7.96 -27.89 5.40
N ILE A 497 -7.98 -28.88 4.50
CA ILE A 497 -9.11 -29.17 3.60
C ILE A 497 -10.43 -29.35 4.38
N LYS A 498 -10.38 -30.04 5.54
CA LYS A 498 -11.55 -30.27 6.40
C LYS A 498 -12.17 -28.97 6.92
N ASP A 499 -11.34 -27.99 7.26
CA ASP A 499 -11.80 -26.70 7.75
C ASP A 499 -12.50 -25.90 6.64
N ILE A 500 -12.00 -26.00 5.40
CA ILE A 500 -12.64 -25.40 4.22
C ILE A 500 -14.02 -26.02 3.99
N GLU A 501 -14.13 -27.35 4.00
CA GLU A 501 -15.39 -28.06 3.78
C GLU A 501 -16.45 -27.68 4.83
N MET A 502 -16.06 -27.63 6.10
CA MET A 502 -16.93 -27.19 7.19
C MET A 502 -17.43 -25.76 6.99
N GLU A 503 -16.54 -24.83 6.60
CA GLU A 503 -16.95 -23.44 6.35
C GLU A 503 -17.80 -23.30 5.08
N LYS A 504 -17.58 -24.11 4.05
CA LYS A 504 -18.47 -24.18 2.87
C LYS A 504 -19.88 -24.62 3.26
N GLU A 505 -20.00 -25.64 4.09
CA GLU A 505 -21.30 -26.08 4.62
C GLU A 505 -21.96 -24.99 5.46
N ASN A 506 -21.18 -24.29 6.30
CA ASN A 506 -21.67 -23.16 7.07
C ASN A 506 -22.22 -22.07 6.16
N ILE A 507 -21.48 -21.65 5.12
CA ILE A 507 -21.90 -20.64 4.15
C ILE A 507 -23.18 -21.08 3.42
N ASN A 508 -23.25 -22.32 2.94
CA ASN A 508 -24.40 -22.85 2.21
C ASN A 508 -25.65 -23.04 3.08
N THR A 509 -25.47 -23.22 4.40
CA THR A 509 -26.56 -23.32 5.36
C THR A 509 -26.99 -21.94 5.91
N MET A 510 -26.22 -20.87 5.67
CA MET A 510 -26.64 -19.51 6.01
C MET A 510 -27.89 -19.13 5.22
N GLY A 511 -28.97 -18.78 5.94
CA GLY A 511 -30.28 -18.46 5.36
C GLY A 511 -31.25 -19.64 5.31
N LYS A 512 -30.83 -20.87 5.64
CA LYS A 512 -31.76 -22.00 5.86
C LYS A 512 -32.04 -22.15 7.36
N PRO A 513 -33.30 -22.06 7.82
CA PRO A 513 -33.61 -22.20 9.24
C PRO A 513 -33.19 -23.59 9.75
N LYS A 514 -32.22 -23.63 10.68
CA LYS A 514 -31.69 -24.88 11.26
C LYS A 514 -32.65 -25.52 12.26
N THR A 515 -33.50 -24.75 12.95
CA THR A 515 -34.41 -25.25 13.98
C THR A 515 -35.80 -25.54 13.43
N LYS A 516 -36.47 -26.60 13.92
CA LYS A 516 -37.87 -26.93 13.59
C LYS A 516 -38.82 -25.74 13.86
N LYS A 517 -38.53 -24.91 14.89
CA LYS A 517 -39.27 -23.69 15.20
C LYS A 517 -39.11 -22.60 14.13
N ALA A 518 -37.88 -22.35 13.66
CA ALA A 518 -37.65 -21.34 12.61
C ALA A 518 -38.19 -21.79 11.24
N LYS A 519 -38.19 -23.10 10.95
CA LYS A 519 -38.88 -23.66 9.78
C LYS A 519 -40.40 -23.43 9.85
N LYS A 520 -41.03 -23.76 10.98
CA LYS A 520 -42.47 -23.51 11.22
C LYS A 520 -42.84 -22.01 11.17
N PHE A 521 -41.98 -21.12 11.66
CA PHE A 521 -42.23 -19.68 11.62
C PHE A 521 -42.19 -19.11 10.19
N MET A 522 -41.24 -19.57 9.37
CA MET A 522 -41.18 -19.20 7.94
C MET A 522 -42.33 -19.80 7.12
N GLU A 523 -42.83 -20.98 7.50
CA GLU A 523 -44.04 -21.58 6.92
C GLU A 523 -45.31 -20.82 7.30
N MET A 524 -45.38 -20.24 8.50
CA MET A 524 -46.52 -19.40 8.94
C MET A 524 -46.55 -18.03 8.25
N ILE A 525 -45.40 -17.43 7.91
CA ILE A 525 -45.33 -16.14 7.19
C ILE A 525 -45.62 -16.26 5.69
N LYS A 526 -45.53 -17.48 5.13
CA LYS A 526 -45.83 -17.75 3.71
C LYS A 526 -47.31 -18.08 3.43
N LYS A 527 -48.15 -18.14 4.47
CA LYS A 527 -49.62 -18.13 4.36
C LYS A 527 -50.12 -16.71 4.62
#